data_AF-A0A9E3FZ29-F1
#
_entry.id   AF-A0A9E3FZ29-F1
#
_cell.length_a   1.000
_cell.length_b   1.000
_cell.length_c   1.000
_cell.angle_alpha   90.00
_cell.angle_beta   90.00
_cell.angle_gamma   90.00
#
_symmetry.space_group_name_H-M   'P 1'
#
loop_
_entity.id
_entity.type
_entity.pdbx_description
1 polymer ?
#
loop_
_entity_poly.entity_id
_entity_poly.type
_entity_poly.pdbx_seq_one_letter_code
_entity_poly.pdbx_strand_id
1 'polypeptide(L)' 'MAHGEALRVRVVKAVVEDGLSRNEAARIFRVGIASAIRWVKTFEETR' A
#
# COMPACT_ATOMS: atom_id res chain seq x y z
N MET A 1 -2.31 -14.85 9.87
CA MET A 1 -2.13 -13.66 9.02
C MET A 1 -3.04 -13.80 7.81
N ALA A 2 -4.12 -13.03 7.71
CA ALA A 2 -4.97 -13.08 6.52
C ALA A 2 -4.15 -12.56 5.32
N HIS A 3 -4.21 -13.23 4.16
CA HIS A 3 -3.41 -12.88 2.98
C HIS A 3 -3.53 -11.39 2.58
N GLY A 4 -4.69 -10.76 2.80
CA GLY A 4 -4.92 -9.34 2.50
C GLY A 4 -4.18 -8.36 3.41
N GLU A 5 -3.94 -8.70 4.67
CA GLU A 5 -3.24 -7.82 5.61
C GLU A 5 -1.75 -7.76 5.31
N ALA A 6 -1.15 -8.90 4.97
CA ALA A 6 0.25 -8.96 4.52
C ALA A 6 0.45 -8.13 3.25
N LEU A 7 -0.52 -8.15 2.33
CA LEU A 7 -0.45 -7.37 1.09
C LEU A 7 -0.54 -5.86 1.36
N ARG A 8 -1.44 -5.44 2.26
CA ARG A 8 -1.55 -4.05 2.71
C ARG A 8 -0.21 -3.53 3.25
N VAL A 9 0.41 -4.25 4.17
CA VAL A 9 1.68 -3.84 4.79
C VAL A 9 2.77 -3.66 3.74
N ARG A 10 2.87 -4.60 2.78
CA ARG A 10 3.88 -4.52 1.70
C ARG A 10 3.68 -3.30 0.81
N VAL A 11 2.44 -2.98 0.44
CA VAL A 11 2.14 -1.77 -0.35
C VAL A 11 2.50 -0.50 0.42
N VAL A 12 2.14 -0.41 1.70
CA VAL A 12 2.44 0.77 2.53
C VAL A 12 3.94 0.98 2.67
N LYS A 13 4.70 -0.08 2.96
CA LYS A 13 6.16 0.00 3.05
C LYS A 13 6.81 0.47 1.75
N ALA A 14 6.40 -0.11 0.62
CA ALA A 14 6.96 0.30 -0.67
C ALA A 14 6.72 1.79 -0.99
N VAL A 15 5.57 2.34 -0.57
CA VAL A 15 5.28 3.77 -0.79
C VAL A 15 6.02 4.66 0.21
N VAL A 16 5.99 4.33 1.50
CA VAL A 16 6.48 5.20 2.57
C VAL A 16 7.99 5.05 2.80
N GLU A 17 8.50 3.83 2.74
CA GLU A 17 9.91 3.51 3.00
C GLU A 17 10.72 3.53 1.69
N ASP A 18 10.22 2.90 0.62
CA ASP A 18 10.95 2.78 -0.65
C ASP A 18 10.67 3.93 -1.64
N GLY A 19 9.74 4.84 -1.31
CA GLY A 19 9.45 6.05 -2.09
C GLY A 19 8.64 5.84 -3.37
N LEU A 20 8.03 4.67 -3.56
CA LEU A 20 7.21 4.40 -4.74
C LEU A 20 5.96 5.26 -4.76
N SER A 21 5.50 5.61 -5.96
CA SER A 21 4.15 6.16 -6.10
C SER A 21 3.09 5.10 -5.75
N ARG A 22 1.94 5.54 -5.23
CA ARG A 22 0.79 4.66 -4.95
C ARG A 22 0.35 3.84 -6.19
N ASN A 23 0.50 4.42 -7.38
CA ASN A 23 0.20 3.77 -8.66
C ASN A 23 1.22 2.70 -9.03
N GLU A 24 2.51 2.99 -8.83
CA GLU A 24 3.58 2.02 -9.09
C GLU A 24 3.47 0.81 -8.15
N ALA A 25 3.26 1.06 -6.85
CA ALA A 25 3.02 0.00 -5.88
C ALA A 25 1.78 -0.84 -6.26
N ALA A 26 0.69 -0.21 -6.69
CA ALA A 26 -0.51 -0.94 -7.12
C ALA A 26 -0.21 -1.92 -8.27
N ARG A 27 0.60 -1.50 -9.25
CA ARG A 27 1.02 -2.35 -10.38
C ARG A 27 1.94 -3.49 -9.92
N ILE A 28 2.93 -3.22 -9.08
CA ILE A 28 3.89 -4.23 -8.59
C ILE A 28 3.20 -5.30 -7.75
N PHE A 29 2.32 -4.88 -6.83
CA PHE A 29 1.63 -5.78 -5.91
C PHE A 29 0.30 -6.33 -6.46
N ARG A 30 -0.06 -5.98 -7.71
CA ARG A 30 -1.29 -6.40 -8.40
C ARG A 30 -2.56 -6.14 -7.58
N VAL A 31 -2.66 -4.93 -7.03
CA VAL A 31 -3.85 -4.46 -6.32
C VAL A 31 -4.52 -3.32 -7.07
N GLY A 32 -5.81 -3.11 -6.82
CA GLY A 32 -6.51 -1.93 -7.33
C GLY A 32 -5.88 -0.65 -6.78
N ILE A 33 -5.74 0.37 -7.64
CA ILE A 33 -5.18 1.67 -7.25
C ILE A 33 -5.95 2.31 -6.09
N ALA A 34 -7.28 2.16 -6.06
CA ALA A 34 -8.11 2.63 -4.96
C ALA A 34 -7.76 1.96 -3.62
N SER A 35 -7.36 0.69 -3.62
CA SER A 35 -6.90 -0.02 -2.42
C SER A 35 -5.55 0.52 -1.94
N ALA A 36 -4.60 0.70 -2.86
CA ALA A 36 -3.29 1.28 -2.52
C ALA A 36 -3.43 2.70 -1.94
N ILE A 37 -4.28 3.54 -2.54
CA ILE A 37 -4.58 4.87 -2.02
C ILE A 37 -5.18 4.79 -0.61
N ARG A 38 -6.22 3.98 -0.42
CA ARG A 38 -6.90 3.85 0.87
C ARG A 38 -5.93 3.37 1.96
N TRP A 39 -5.12 2.36 1.67
CA TRP A 39 -4.18 1.80 2.65
C TRP A 39 -3.11 2.78 3.09
N VAL A 40 -2.50 3.49 2.13
CA VAL A 40 -1.49 4.50 2.45
C VAL A 40 -2.12 5.66 3.21
N LYS A 41 -3.29 6.14 2.78
CA LYS A 41 -4.02 7.21 3.47
C LYS A 41 -4.33 6.83 4.92
N THR A 42 -4.89 5.64 5.15
CA THR A 42 -5.17 5.16 6.51
C THR A 42 -3.91 5.08 7.35
N PHE A 43 -2.78 4.63 6.79
CA PHE A 43 -1.52 4.60 7.51
C PHE A 43 -1.04 6.01 7.90
N GLU A 44 -1.09 6.97 6.98
CA GLU A 44 -0.71 8.38 7.21
C GLU A 44 -1.59 9.07 8.26
N GLU A 45 -2.89 8.75 8.31
CA GLU A 45 -3.85 9.31 9.29
C GLU A 45 -3.70 8.72 10.70
N THR A 46 -3.18 7.49 10.82
CA THR A 46 -3.00 6.80 12.11
C THR A 46 -1.61 6.97 12.73
N ARG A 47 -0.73 7.78 12.12
CA ARG A 47 0.67 7.95 12.54
C ARG A 47 0.87 9.17 13.43
#